data_AF-A0A9P6EHS8-F1
#
_entry.id   AF-A0A9P6EHS8-F1
#
_cell.length_a   1.000
_cell.length_b   1.000
_cell.length_c   1.000
_cell.angle_alpha   90.00
_cell.angle_beta   90.00
_cell.angle_gamma   90.00
#
_symmetry.space_group_name_H-M   'P 1'
#
loop_
_entity.id
_entity.type
_entity.pdbx_description
1 polymer ?
#
loop_
_entity_poly.entity_id
_entity_poly.type
_entity_poly.pdbx_seq_one_letter_code
_entity_poly.pdbx_strand_id
1 'polypeptide(L)'
;MSLARRAVLAASRTRPTVFAVQSRATSTSHDGHHDHHEDSTVYPPETFGTSFWRNVLFASFATAALVKFAPEAGDNVYLTRWIALYTDSRDHWIALNAKHTAQASEVSSNTLLTADAKTPPIHRFRYPQSLNQGSPFLNVIGETVDMSNVVAKAEKDI
;
A
#
# COMPACT_ATOMS: atom_id res chain seq x y z
N MET A 1 14.95 -21.21 -8.72
CA MET A 1 15.53 -20.55 -7.53
C MET A 1 15.33 -19.04 -7.68
N SER A 2 14.82 -18.38 -6.64
CA SER A 2 14.65 -16.93 -6.47
C SER A 2 13.31 -16.31 -6.88
N LEU A 3 12.28 -16.55 -6.06
CA LEU A 3 11.10 -15.69 -5.91
C LEU A 3 11.18 -14.87 -4.60
N ALA A 4 12.39 -14.52 -4.15
CA ALA A 4 12.62 -13.96 -2.81
C ALA A 4 12.83 -12.43 -2.79
N ARG A 5 12.44 -11.68 -3.83
CA ARG A 5 12.74 -10.23 -3.89
C ARG A 5 11.60 -9.28 -4.27
N ARG A 6 10.34 -9.71 -4.19
CA ARG A 6 9.22 -8.85 -4.63
C ARG A 6 8.08 -8.63 -3.61
N ALA A 7 8.37 -8.74 -2.32
CA ALA A 7 7.40 -8.54 -1.25
C ALA A 7 7.68 -7.29 -0.37
N VAL A 8 8.17 -6.18 -0.94
CA VAL A 8 8.49 -4.96 -0.17
C VAL A 8 7.67 -3.72 -0.55
N LEU A 9 6.81 -3.74 -1.57
CA LEU A 9 6.16 -2.49 -2.05
C LEU A 9 4.64 -2.40 -1.95
N ALA A 10 3.97 -3.25 -1.14
CA ALA A 10 2.50 -3.24 -1.09
C ALA A 10 1.88 -3.18 0.32
N ALA A 11 2.64 -2.76 1.34
CA ALA A 11 2.12 -2.66 2.70
C ALA A 11 2.56 -1.36 3.37
N SER A 12 1.94 -0.24 3.01
CA SER A 12 1.77 0.92 3.91
C SER A 12 0.83 1.95 3.31
N ARG A 13 -0.46 1.62 3.14
CA ARG A 13 -1.50 2.64 3.04
C ARG A 13 -2.05 2.90 4.45
N THR A 14 -1.19 3.42 5.31
CA THR A 14 -1.57 3.97 6.60
C THR A 14 -2.46 5.18 6.34
N ARG A 15 -3.71 5.13 6.83
CA ARG A 15 -4.55 6.33 6.96
C ARG A 15 -3.74 7.37 7.75
N PRO A 16 -3.63 8.63 7.31
CA PRO A 16 -3.00 9.64 8.13
C PRO A 16 -3.91 9.88 9.33
N THR A 17 -3.53 9.33 10.50
CA THR A 17 -3.97 9.88 11.78
C THR A 17 -3.40 11.28 11.85
N VAL A 18 -4.24 12.27 11.58
CA VAL A 18 -3.89 13.69 11.75
C VAL A 18 -3.77 13.92 13.25
N PHE A 19 -2.59 13.65 13.80
CA PHE A 19 -2.22 14.23 15.08
C PHE A 19 -2.17 15.74 14.86
N ALA A 20 -3.01 16.48 15.57
CA ALA A 20 -2.85 17.92 15.68
C ALA A 20 -1.46 18.15 16.30
N VAL A 21 -0.47 18.42 15.46
CA VAL A 21 0.84 18.88 15.88
C VAL A 21 0.60 20.23 16.53
N GLN A 22 0.60 20.24 17.86
CA GLN A 22 0.62 21.46 18.63
C GLN A 22 1.99 22.10 18.36
N SER A 23 2.05 22.99 17.38
CA SER A 23 3.23 23.83 17.14
C SER A 23 3.38 24.75 18.34
N ARG A 24 4.27 24.37 19.26
CA ARG A 24 4.82 25.34 20.21
C ARG A 24 5.68 26.27 19.38
N ALA A 25 5.09 27.40 19.00
CA ALA A 25 5.84 28.55 18.51
C ALA A 25 6.84 28.94 19.60
N THR A 26 8.09 28.53 19.44
CA THR A 26 9.20 29.08 20.21
C THR A 26 9.41 30.49 19.69
N SER A 27 8.92 31.48 20.43
CA SER A 27 9.24 32.88 20.22
C SER A 27 10.75 33.04 20.42
N THR A 28 11.48 33.14 19.32
CA THR A 28 12.89 33.56 19.33
C THR A 28 12.93 35.08 19.48
N SER A 29 12.74 35.56 20.71
CA SER A 29 13.08 36.93 21.09
C SER A 29 14.57 36.95 21.45
N HIS A 30 15.41 37.33 20.48
CA HIS A 30 16.79 37.68 20.77
C HIS A 30 16.81 39.10 21.36
N ASP A 31 16.68 39.19 22.67
CA ASP A 31 17.09 40.36 23.43
C ASP A 31 18.41 40.03 24.12
N GLY A 32 19.47 40.71 23.68
CA GLY A 32 20.84 40.43 24.06
C GLY A 32 21.18 41.05 25.40
N HIS A 33 21.04 40.27 26.46
CA HIS A 33 21.66 40.57 27.75
C HIS A 33 22.62 39.44 28.11
N HIS A 34 23.92 39.70 27.93
CA HIS A 34 25.00 38.86 28.43
C HIS A 34 25.06 38.97 29.96
N ASP A 35 24.22 38.20 30.64
CA ASP A 35 24.47 37.89 32.04
C ASP A 35 25.47 36.74 32.12
N HIS A 36 26.66 37.02 32.65
CA HIS A 36 27.59 36.02 33.13
C HIS A 36 27.04 35.40 34.42
N HIS A 37 26.02 34.56 34.30
CA HIS A 37 25.69 33.62 35.38
C HIS A 37 26.76 32.53 35.34
N GLU A 38 27.69 32.57 36.30
CA GLU A 38 28.49 31.39 36.59
C GLU A 38 27.54 30.22 36.85
N ASP A 39 27.71 29.14 36.10
CA ASP A 39 26.91 27.92 36.24
C ASP A 39 27.21 27.27 37.60
N SER A 40 26.51 27.75 38.62
CA SER A 40 26.55 27.24 39.99
C SER A 40 25.64 26.01 40.17
N THR A 41 25.18 25.38 39.08
CA THR A 41 24.39 24.15 39.16
C THR A 41 25.29 23.00 39.60
N VAL A 42 25.34 22.80 40.92
CA VAL A 42 25.95 21.62 41.53
C VAL A 42 25.06 20.43 41.18
N TYR A 43 25.42 19.72 40.11
CA TYR A 43 24.77 18.46 39.77
C TYR A 43 24.99 17.46 40.89
N PRO A 44 23.91 16.93 41.50
CA PRO A 44 24.06 15.92 42.52
C PRO A 44 24.74 14.70 41.90
N PRO A 45 25.69 14.05 42.60
CA PRO A 45 26.41 12.91 42.05
C PRO A 45 25.41 11.81 41.68
N GLU A 46 25.42 11.39 40.42
CA GLU A 46 24.52 10.35 39.91
C GLU A 46 24.84 9.01 40.58
N THR A 47 24.08 8.70 41.63
CA THR A 47 24.21 7.43 42.35
C THR A 47 23.22 6.40 41.81
N PHE A 48 23.65 5.14 41.81
CA PHE A 48 22.82 3.98 41.45
C PHE A 48 21.66 3.71 42.43
N GLY A 49 21.57 4.47 43.53
CA GLY A 49 20.49 4.38 44.52
C GLY A 49 19.29 5.31 44.27
N THR A 50 19.28 6.08 43.18
CA THR A 50 18.15 6.97 42.87
C THR A 50 16.88 6.21 42.49
N SER A 51 15.71 6.85 42.64
CA SER A 51 14.40 6.27 42.28
C SER A 51 14.36 5.75 40.82
N PHE A 52 15.15 6.34 39.93
CA PHE A 52 15.30 5.89 38.55
C PHE A 52 15.84 4.45 38.48
N TRP A 53 17.00 4.18 39.09
CA TRP A 53 17.63 2.85 39.06
C TRP A 53 16.81 1.79 39.79
N ARG A 54 16.13 2.17 40.88
CA ARG A 54 15.16 1.30 41.55
C ARG A 54 14.02 0.89 40.61
N ASN A 55 13.45 1.85 39.88
CA ASN A 55 12.37 1.57 38.93
C ASN A 55 12.88 0.72 37.75
N VAL A 56 14.11 0.94 37.28
CA VAL A 56 14.76 0.11 36.24
C VAL A 56 14.95 -1.32 36.73
N LEU A 57 15.39 -1.52 37.97
CA LEU A 57 15.51 -2.86 38.56
C LEU A 57 14.13 -3.53 38.64
N PHE A 58 13.11 -2.86 39.16
CA PHE A 58 11.76 -3.41 39.21
C PHE A 58 11.21 -3.71 37.82
N ALA A 59 11.45 -2.85 36.83
CA ALA A 59 11.08 -3.09 35.45
C ALA A 59 11.79 -4.33 34.90
N SER A 60 13.09 -4.49 35.16
CA SER A 60 13.87 -5.66 34.72
C SER A 60 13.35 -6.97 35.33
N PHE A 61 13.02 -6.96 36.63
CA PHE A 61 12.43 -8.11 37.31
C PHE A 61 11.02 -8.40 36.80
N ALA A 62 10.20 -7.38 36.57
CA ALA A 62 8.87 -7.53 35.99
C ALA A 62 8.94 -8.14 34.58
N THR A 63 9.86 -7.68 33.73
CA THR A 63 10.08 -8.26 32.40
C THR A 63 10.53 -9.72 32.48
N ALA A 64 11.47 -10.05 33.37
CA ALA A 64 11.91 -11.43 33.57
C ALA A 64 10.78 -12.34 34.07
N ALA A 65 9.95 -11.84 34.99
CA ALA A 65 8.77 -12.54 35.48
C ALA A 65 7.76 -12.77 34.36
N LEU A 66 7.48 -11.75 33.54
CA LEU A 66 6.59 -11.88 32.39
C LEU A 66 7.09 -12.91 31.39
N VAL A 67 8.39 -12.95 31.08
CA VAL A 67 8.94 -13.96 30.15
C VAL A 67 8.84 -15.37 30.74
N LYS A 68 9.06 -15.53 32.06
CA LYS A 68 9.04 -16.86 32.70
C LYS A 68 7.64 -17.39 32.97
N PHE A 69 6.69 -16.51 33.26
CA PHE A 69 5.30 -16.85 33.62
C PHE A 69 4.29 -16.44 32.54
N ALA A 70 4.77 -16.07 31.34
CA ALA A 70 3.88 -15.84 30.21
C ALA A 70 3.14 -17.15 29.89
N PRO A 71 1.80 -17.12 29.83
CA PRO A 71 1.03 -18.28 29.41
C PRO A 71 1.35 -18.65 27.97
N GLU A 72 1.35 -19.94 27.67
CA GLU A 72 1.55 -20.41 26.30
C GLU A 72 0.32 -20.05 25.44
N ALA A 73 0.49 -19.97 24.12
CA ALA A 73 -0.57 -19.54 23.20
C ALA A 73 -1.83 -20.45 23.20
N GLY A 74 -1.77 -21.62 23.85
CA GLY A 74 -2.89 -22.53 24.06
C GLY A 74 -3.51 -22.51 25.46
N ASP A 75 -2.94 -21.76 26.41
CA ASP A 75 -3.43 -21.74 27.79
C ASP A 75 -4.74 -20.98 27.91
N ASN A 76 -5.68 -21.61 28.61
CA ASN A 76 -7.05 -21.13 28.77
C ASN A 76 -7.17 -20.11 29.93
N VAL A 77 -6.30 -19.09 29.90
CA VAL A 77 -6.22 -18.02 30.91
C VAL A 77 -7.49 -17.17 30.88
N TYR A 78 -7.88 -16.65 32.04
CA TYR A 78 -9.07 -15.80 32.19
C TYR A 78 -9.12 -14.64 31.18
N LEU A 79 -7.99 -13.95 30.98
CA LEU A 79 -7.89 -12.83 30.03
C LEU A 79 -8.10 -13.31 28.59
N THR A 80 -7.43 -14.39 28.18
CA THR A 80 -7.59 -14.99 26.83
C THR A 80 -9.04 -15.41 26.59
N ARG A 81 -9.71 -16.00 27.58
CA ARG A 81 -11.12 -16.38 27.51
C ARG A 81 -12.05 -15.18 27.41
N TRP A 82 -11.78 -14.13 28.17
CA TRP A 82 -12.56 -12.89 28.12
C TRP A 82 -12.43 -12.22 26.76
N ILE A 83 -11.22 -12.17 26.19
CA ILE A 83 -10.99 -11.70 24.82
C ILE A 83 -11.77 -12.58 23.83
N ALA A 84 -11.66 -13.91 23.96
CA ALA A 84 -12.33 -14.87 23.09
C ALA A 84 -13.86 -14.71 23.05
N LEU A 85 -14.48 -14.25 24.14
CA LEU A 85 -15.93 -14.01 24.20
C LEU A 85 -16.39 -12.87 23.26
N TYR A 86 -15.52 -11.89 23.01
CA TYR A 86 -15.84 -10.71 22.18
C TYR A 86 -15.20 -10.75 20.81
N THR A 87 -14.33 -11.72 20.52
CA THR A 87 -13.71 -11.87 19.20
C THR A 87 -14.43 -12.91 18.36
N ASP A 88 -14.64 -12.60 17.08
CA ASP A 88 -15.17 -13.58 16.13
C ASP A 88 -14.25 -14.80 15.99
N SER A 89 -14.85 -15.94 15.65
CA SER A 89 -14.12 -17.20 15.51
C SER A 89 -13.09 -17.13 14.38
N ARG A 90 -12.00 -17.90 14.52
CA ARG A 90 -10.98 -18.04 13.49
C ARG A 90 -11.56 -18.47 12.13
N ASP A 91 -12.53 -19.39 12.16
CA ASP A 91 -13.16 -19.93 10.95
C ASP A 91 -13.96 -18.87 10.20
N HIS A 92 -14.58 -17.93 10.92
CA HIS A 92 -15.26 -16.79 10.31
C HIS A 92 -14.29 -15.95 9.46
N TRP A 93 -13.12 -15.62 10.02
CA TRP A 93 -12.10 -14.86 9.30
C TRP A 93 -11.50 -15.63 8.12
N ILE A 94 -11.30 -16.94 8.25
CA ILE A 94 -10.83 -17.78 7.14
C ILE A 94 -11.86 -17.77 5.99
N ALA A 95 -13.14 -17.95 6.31
CA ALA A 95 -14.21 -17.93 5.30
C ALA A 95 -14.33 -16.56 4.62
N LEU A 96 -14.23 -15.47 5.38
CA LEU A 96 -14.26 -14.11 4.84
C LEU A 96 -13.05 -13.85 3.93
N ASN A 97 -11.84 -14.23 4.34
CA ASN A 97 -10.64 -14.07 3.53
C ASN A 97 -10.68 -14.90 2.24
N ALA A 98 -11.21 -16.12 2.31
CA ALA A 98 -11.41 -16.96 1.13
C ALA A 98 -12.40 -16.31 0.15
N LYS A 99 -13.52 -15.78 0.64
CA LYS A 99 -14.49 -15.05 -0.18
C LYS A 99 -13.88 -13.82 -0.84
N HIS A 100 -13.13 -13.00 -0.09
CA HIS A 100 -12.46 -11.82 -0.64
C HIS A 100 -11.41 -12.18 -1.70
N THR A 101 -10.69 -13.27 -1.49
CA THR A 101 -9.68 -13.74 -2.45
C THR A 101 -10.34 -14.19 -3.76
N ALA A 102 -11.46 -14.92 -3.68
CA ALA A 102 -12.24 -15.31 -4.85
C ALA A 102 -12.77 -14.08 -5.63
N GLN A 103 -13.36 -13.11 -4.91
CA GLN A 103 -13.84 -11.87 -5.52
C GLN A 103 -12.72 -11.04 -6.16
N ALA A 104 -11.56 -10.94 -5.50
CA ALA A 104 -10.40 -10.23 -6.05
C ALA A 104 -9.89 -10.89 -7.34
N SER A 105 -9.89 -12.22 -7.42
CA SER A 105 -9.53 -12.97 -8.63
C SER A 105 -10.50 -12.70 -9.79
N GLU A 106 -11.80 -12.65 -9.51
CA GLU A 106 -12.82 -12.34 -10.51
C GLU A 106 -12.68 -10.91 -11.04
N VAL A 107 -12.52 -9.94 -10.15
CA VAL A 107 -12.31 -8.53 -10.52
C VAL A 107 -11.03 -8.37 -11.35
N SER A 108 -9.94 -9.06 -10.97
CA SER A 108 -8.70 -9.05 -11.74
C SER A 108 -8.90 -9.58 -13.16
N SER A 109 -9.65 -10.67 -13.30
CA SER A 109 -9.91 -11.28 -14.60
C SER A 109 -10.74 -10.37 -15.51
N ASN A 110 -11.78 -9.73 -14.96
CA ASN A 110 -12.60 -8.77 -15.67
C ASN A 110 -11.81 -7.52 -16.06
N THR A 111 -10.91 -7.06 -15.19
CA THR A 111 -10.04 -5.91 -15.47
C THR A 111 -9.05 -6.24 -16.59
N LEU A 112 -8.50 -7.46 -16.62
CA LEU A 112 -7.63 -7.88 -17.72
C LEU A 112 -8.39 -7.96 -19.05
N LEU A 113 -9.62 -8.49 -19.04
CA LEU A 113 -10.46 -8.57 -20.23
C LEU A 113 -10.75 -7.18 -20.83
N THR A 114 -11.10 -6.22 -19.98
CA THR A 114 -11.38 -4.84 -20.45
C THR A 114 -10.11 -4.09 -20.84
N ALA A 115 -9.00 -4.33 -20.16
CA ALA A 115 -7.72 -3.70 -20.48
C ALA A 115 -7.09 -4.24 -21.77
N ASP A 116 -7.28 -5.52 -22.09
CA ASP A 116 -6.76 -6.14 -23.32
C ASP A 116 -7.64 -5.84 -24.55
N ALA A 117 -8.88 -5.40 -24.34
CA ALA A 117 -9.78 -5.03 -25.42
C ALA A 117 -9.22 -3.83 -26.21
N LYS A 118 -8.65 -4.11 -27.38
CA LYS A 118 -8.20 -3.10 -28.34
C LYS A 118 -9.33 -2.77 -29.30
N THR A 119 -9.53 -1.48 -29.56
CA THR A 119 -10.34 -1.06 -30.70
C THR A 119 -9.68 -1.54 -31.99
N PRO A 120 -10.46 -1.98 -33.00
CA PRO A 120 -9.89 -2.32 -34.28
C PRO A 120 -9.12 -1.11 -34.84
N PRO A 121 -7.97 -1.30 -35.49
CA PRO A 121 -7.21 -0.20 -36.07
C PRO A 121 -8.04 0.46 -37.18
N ILE A 122 -8.47 1.71 -36.97
CA ILE A 122 -9.21 2.50 -37.96
C ILE A 122 -8.22 3.44 -38.66
N HIS A 123 -8.05 3.27 -39.97
CA HIS A 123 -7.35 4.24 -40.81
C HIS A 123 -8.33 5.30 -41.32
N ARG A 124 -8.08 6.57 -40.97
CA ARG A 124 -8.90 7.70 -41.41
C ARG A 124 -8.40 8.20 -42.76
N PHE A 125 -9.21 7.99 -43.81
CA PHE A 125 -8.93 8.51 -45.14
C PHE A 125 -9.73 9.78 -45.41
N ARG A 126 -9.09 10.78 -46.00
CA ARG A 126 -9.77 11.98 -46.52
C ARG A 126 -10.62 11.67 -47.75
N TYR A 127 -10.20 10.68 -48.54
CA TYR A 127 -10.85 10.26 -49.78
C TYR A 127 -11.04 8.74 -49.78
N PRO A 128 -12.14 8.20 -49.21
CA PRO A 128 -12.37 6.75 -49.16
C PRO A 128 -12.54 6.09 -50.54
N GLN A 129 -12.75 6.91 -51.58
CA GLN A 129 -12.85 6.50 -52.97
C GLN A 129 -11.56 5.82 -53.48
N SER A 130 -10.40 6.15 -52.89
CA SER A 130 -9.11 5.58 -53.29
C SER A 130 -9.04 4.06 -53.07
N LEU A 131 -9.87 3.49 -52.19
CA LEU A 131 -9.92 2.05 -51.93
C LEU A 131 -10.39 1.24 -53.15
N ASN A 132 -11.18 1.86 -54.03
CA ASN A 132 -11.66 1.23 -55.28
C ASN A 132 -10.84 1.66 -56.49
N GLN A 133 -9.80 2.48 -56.30
CA GLN A 133 -9.04 3.08 -57.38
C GLN A 133 -7.81 2.22 -57.68
N GLY A 134 -7.89 1.44 -58.75
CA GLY A 134 -6.80 0.58 -59.24
C GLY A 134 -6.60 0.75 -60.74
N SER A 135 -5.36 0.55 -61.20
CA SER A 135 -5.08 0.51 -62.63
C SER A 135 -5.62 -0.79 -63.23
N PRO A 136 -6.34 -0.75 -64.38
CA PRO A 136 -6.75 -1.97 -65.08
C PRO A 136 -5.56 -2.71 -65.73
N PHE A 137 -4.43 -2.02 -65.95
CA PHE A 137 -3.28 -2.55 -66.68
C PHE A 137 -1.99 -2.33 -65.90
N LEU A 138 -0.97 -3.17 -66.16
CA LEU A 138 0.39 -3.07 -65.60
C LEU A 138 0.51 -3.31 -64.09
N ASN A 139 -0.38 -4.12 -63.49
CA ASN A 139 -0.26 -4.50 -62.09
C ASN A 139 0.83 -5.56 -61.91
N VAL A 140 1.77 -5.32 -60.99
CA VAL A 140 2.79 -6.32 -60.65
C VAL A 140 2.15 -7.39 -59.75
N ILE A 141 2.62 -8.64 -59.87
CA ILE A 141 2.13 -9.75 -59.05
C ILE A 141 2.41 -9.43 -57.57
N GLY A 142 1.36 -9.34 -56.76
CA GLY A 142 1.44 -9.04 -55.32
C GLY A 142 1.42 -7.56 -54.94
N GLU A 143 1.27 -6.64 -55.89
CA GLU A 143 1.16 -5.20 -55.62
C GLU A 143 -0.20 -4.82 -55.01
N THR A 144 -1.27 -5.44 -55.49
CA THR A 144 -2.64 -5.19 -55.02
C THR A 144 -3.00 -6.09 -53.86
N VAL A 145 -3.43 -5.51 -52.75
CA VAL A 145 -3.97 -6.22 -51.59
C VAL A 145 -5.48 -6.42 -51.79
N ASP A 146 -6.01 -7.58 -51.38
CA ASP A 146 -7.45 -7.83 -51.39
C ASP A 146 -8.19 -6.89 -50.42
N MET A 147 -9.02 -6.01 -50.99
CA MET A 147 -9.82 -5.01 -50.26
C MET A 147 -11.31 -5.41 -50.16
N SER A 148 -11.69 -6.63 -50.57
CA SER A 148 -13.09 -7.08 -50.61
C SER A 148 -13.82 -7.03 -49.26
N ASN A 149 -13.09 -7.16 -48.15
CA ASN A 149 -13.62 -7.11 -46.78
C ASN A 149 -13.52 -5.72 -46.12
N VAL A 150 -13.09 -4.68 -46.85
CA VAL A 150 -12.91 -3.33 -46.31
C VAL A 150 -14.15 -2.48 -46.60
N VAL A 151 -14.81 -2.01 -45.55
CA VAL A 151 -16.00 -1.13 -45.66
C VAL A 151 -15.63 0.28 -45.21
N ALA A 152 -15.82 1.27 -46.09
CA ALA A 152 -15.70 2.67 -45.74
C ALA A 152 -16.90 3.08 -44.86
N LYS A 153 -16.64 3.50 -43.62
CA LYS A 153 -17.66 4.03 -42.70
C LYS A 153 -17.63 5.56 -42.69
N ALA A 154 -18.80 6.20 -42.77
CA ALA A 154 -18.94 7.64 -42.59
C ALA A 154 -19.13 7.99 -41.09
N GLU A 155 -18.97 9.26 -40.71
CA GLU A 155 -19.15 9.73 -39.32
C GLU A 155 -20.51 9.37 -38.72
N LYS A 156 -21.53 9.20 -39.55
CA LYS A 156 -22.89 8.80 -39.15
C LYS A 156 -23.02 7.31 -38.77
N ASP A 157 -22.07 6.47 -39.20
CA ASP A 157 -22.12 5.01 -39.05
C ASP A 157 -21.18 4.48 -37.94
N ILE A 158 -20.63 5.39 -37.13
CA ILE A 158 -19.72 5.15 -36.00
C ILE A 158 -20.47 5.44 -34.71
#